data_AF-A0A3D3LU25-F1
#
_entry.id   AF-A0A3D3LU25-F1
#
_cell.length_a   1.000
_cell.length_b   1.000
_cell.length_c   1.000
_cell.angle_alpha   90.00
_cell.angle_beta   90.00
_cell.angle_gamma   90.00
#
_symmetry.space_group_name_H-M   'P 1'
#
loop_
_entity.id
_entity.type
_entity.pdbx_description
1 polymer ?
#
loop_
_entity_poly.entity_id
_entity_poly.type
_entity_poly.pdbx_seq_one_letter_code
_entity_poly.pdbx_strand_id
1 'polypeptide(L)'
;MIEIYRKCINMKLKFLTIFCLFAAFEINANSTRDASSLWDNFRIYPSQVSQTETFITSSPVNPNLLFVSANTINLSTAFVSEGVY
;
A
#
# COMPACT_ATOMS: atom_id res chain seq x y z
N MET A 1 11.00 -45.74 -31.50
CA MET A 1 10.24 -45.49 -30.24
C MET A 1 10.95 -44.49 -29.31
N ILE A 2 12.23 -44.69 -28.98
CA ILE A 2 13.04 -43.82 -28.07
C ILE A 2 13.10 -42.35 -28.50
N GLU A 3 13.18 -42.08 -29.81
CA GLU A 3 13.30 -40.72 -30.35
C GLU A 3 12.03 -39.87 -30.15
N ILE A 4 10.85 -40.50 -30.17
CA ILE A 4 9.56 -39.86 -29.91
C ILE A 4 9.45 -39.48 -28.42
N TYR A 5 9.91 -40.36 -27.53
CA TYR A 5 9.98 -40.06 -26.09
C TYR A 5 10.91 -38.87 -25.80
N ARG A 6 12.08 -38.81 -26.46
CA ARG A 6 13.02 -37.69 -26.32
C ARG A 6 12.43 -36.37 -26.83
N LYS A 7 11.65 -36.41 -27.90
CA LYS A 7 10.95 -35.22 -28.45
C LYS A 7 9.86 -34.71 -27.51
N CYS A 8 9.07 -35.61 -26.93
CA CYS A 8 8.05 -35.27 -25.93
C CYS A 8 8.64 -34.65 -24.66
N ILE A 9 9.75 -35.19 -24.15
CA ILE A 9 10.42 -34.65 -22.96
C ILE A 9 10.97 -33.24 -23.22
N ASN A 10 11.62 -33.02 -24.36
CA ASN A 10 12.12 -31.69 -24.73
C ASN A 10 11.00 -30.66 -24.91
N MET A 11 9.84 -31.07 -25.41
CA MET A 11 8.68 -30.18 -25.54
C MET A 11 8.11 -29.78 -24.17
N LYS A 12 8.02 -30.73 -23.23
CA LYS A 12 7.59 -30.44 -21.84
C LYS A 12 8.59 -29.56 -21.10
N LEU A 13 9.89 -29.77 -21.31
CA LEU A 13 10.95 -28.96 -20.69
C LEU A 13 10.91 -27.50 -21.17
N LYS A 14 10.69 -27.28 -22.48
CA LYS A 14 10.54 -25.93 -23.05
C LYS A 14 9.30 -25.20 -22.50
N PHE A 15 8.20 -25.93 -22.30
CA PHE A 15 7.00 -25.35 -21.72
C PHE A 15 7.22 -24.95 -20.25
N LEU A 16 7.93 -25.79 -19.49
CA LEU A 16 8.29 -25.49 -18.11
C LEU A 16 9.21 -24.26 -18.00
N THR A 17 10.22 -24.12 -18.88
CA THR A 17 11.09 -22.95 -18.86
C THR A 17 10.36 -21.65 -19.21
N ILE A 18 9.42 -21.67 -20.16
CA ILE A 18 8.59 -20.50 -20.49
C ILE A 18 7.71 -20.10 -19.30
N PHE A 19 7.11 -21.08 -18.61
CA PHE A 19 6.29 -20.83 -17.42
C PHE A 19 7.11 -20.23 -16.27
N CYS A 20 8.33 -20.73 -16.02
CA CYS A 20 9.22 -20.18 -15.01
C CYS A 20 9.66 -18.74 -15.33
N LEU A 21 9.91 -18.42 -16.61
CA LEU A 21 10.25 -17.06 -17.05
C LEU A 21 9.10 -16.08 -16.82
N PHE A 22 7.86 -16.50 -17.09
CA PHE A 22 6.68 -15.68 -16.86
C PHE A 22 6.45 -15.41 -15.37
N ALA A 23 6.59 -16.44 -14.52
CA ALA A 23 6.49 -16.29 -13.07
C ALA A 23 7.58 -15.37 -12.48
N ALA A 24 8.79 -15.37 -13.03
CA ALA A 24 9.88 -14.49 -12.59
C ALA A 24 9.65 -13.01 -12.97
N PHE A 25 8.88 -12.74 -14.03
CA PHE A 25 8.56 -11.38 -14.46
C PHE A 25 7.61 -10.67 -13.48
N GLU A 26 6.58 -11.37 -12.99
CA GLU A 26 5.57 -10.83 -12.07
C GLU A 26 6.13 -10.44 -10.69
N ILE A 27 7.26 -11.02 -10.25
CA ILE A 27 7.86 -10.71 -8.95
C ILE A 27 8.57 -9.34 -8.95
N ASN A 28 8.98 -8.83 -10.11
CA ASN A 28 9.76 -7.59 -10.21
C ASN A 28 8.90 -6.33 -10.40
N ALA A 29 7.59 -6.47 -10.63
CA ALA A 29 6.69 -5.33 -10.91
C ALA A 29 6.27 -4.53 -9.65
N ASN A 30 6.56 -5.01 -8.43
CA ASN A 30 6.04 -4.45 -7.18
C ASN A 30 7.05 -3.65 -6.33
N SER A 31 8.24 -3.32 -6.86
CA SER A 31 9.33 -2.73 -6.06
C SER A 31 9.70 -1.29 -6.42
N THR A 32 8.79 -0.51 -6.99
CA THR A 32 8.97 0.95 -7.04
C THR A 32 8.31 1.58 -5.83
N ARG A 33 8.97 1.45 -4.66
CA ARG A 33 8.74 2.36 -3.54
C ARG A 33 9.34 3.70 -3.94
N ASP A 34 8.49 4.66 -4.25
CA ASP A 34 8.86 6.03 -4.56
C ASP A 34 9.63 6.61 -3.36
N ALA A 35 10.93 6.78 -3.50
CA ALA A 35 11.82 7.28 -2.44
C ALA A 35 11.71 8.81 -2.25
N SER A 36 10.72 9.45 -2.87
CA SER A 36 10.54 10.91 -2.86
C SER A 36 9.70 11.44 -1.70
N SER A 37 8.99 10.59 -0.94
CA SER A 37 8.35 11.01 0.31
C SER A 37 9.20 10.57 1.50
N LEU A 38 9.89 11.53 2.11
CA LEU A 38 10.56 11.36 3.41
C LEU A 38 9.58 10.96 4.54
N TRP A 39 8.28 10.93 4.24
CA TRP A 39 7.17 10.64 5.14
C TRP A 39 6.11 9.84 4.40
N ASP A 40 5.59 8.77 5.02
CA ASP A 40 4.42 8.08 4.50
C ASP A 40 3.19 8.99 4.67
N ASN A 41 2.47 9.25 3.57
CA ASN A 41 1.17 9.90 3.67
C ASN A 41 0.17 8.91 4.27
N PHE A 42 -0.09 9.01 5.58
CA PHE A 42 -1.12 8.22 6.23
C PHE A 42 -2.50 8.78 5.87
N ARG A 43 -3.20 8.11 4.96
CA ARG A 43 -4.62 8.32 4.80
C ARG A 43 -5.33 7.67 5.99
N ILE A 44 -5.79 8.48 6.94
CA ILE A 44 -6.74 8.03 7.95
C ILE A 44 -8.04 7.70 7.20
N TYR A 45 -8.38 6.42 7.12
CA TYR A 45 -9.62 5.99 6.47
C TYR A 45 -10.81 6.60 7.21
N PRO A 46 -11.78 7.21 6.50
CA PRO A 46 -12.99 7.69 7.14
C PRO A 46 -13.71 6.50 7.77
N SER A 47 -13.90 6.57 9.09
CA SER A 47 -14.72 5.62 9.84
C SER A 47 -16.20 5.83 9.51
N GLN A 48 -17.06 4.89 9.92
CA GLN A 48 -18.52 5.07 9.84
C GLN A 48 -19.05 6.24 10.70
N VAL A 49 -18.21 6.80 11.58
CA VAL A 49 -18.47 8.08 12.27
C VAL A 49 -18.02 9.25 11.41
N SER A 50 -18.86 10.28 11.31
CA SER A 50 -18.54 11.51 10.61
C SER A 50 -17.34 12.18 11.29
N GLN A 51 -16.33 12.56 10.52
CA GLN A 51 -15.13 13.23 11.03
C GLN A 51 -15.04 14.62 10.39
N THR A 52 -14.65 15.64 11.16
CA THR A 52 -14.39 16.97 10.62
C THR A 52 -13.12 16.96 9.76
N GLU A 53 -12.94 18.01 8.97
CA GLU A 53 -11.67 18.27 8.29
C GLU A 53 -10.51 18.29 9.31
N THR A 54 -9.38 17.73 8.91
CA THR A 54 -8.17 17.65 9.73
C THR A 54 -7.44 18.98 9.70
N PHE A 55 -7.10 19.51 10.87
CA PHE A 55 -6.22 20.67 11.01
C PHE A 55 -4.80 20.20 11.31
N ILE A 56 -3.84 20.72 10.53
CA ILE A 56 -2.41 20.41 10.69
C ILE A 56 -1.67 21.73 10.87
N THR A 57 -0.82 21.82 11.90
CA THR A 57 0.04 22.99 12.11
C THR A 57 1.45 22.55 12.52
N SER A 58 2.46 23.31 12.11
CA SER A 58 3.85 23.09 12.55
C SER A 58 4.15 23.90 13.81
N SER A 59 5.01 23.36 14.67
CA SER A 59 5.47 24.10 15.84
C SER A 59 6.30 25.32 15.41
N PRO A 60 6.04 26.52 15.99
CA PRO A 60 6.82 27.71 15.68
C PRO A 60 8.26 27.63 16.24
N VAL A 61 8.53 26.70 17.17
CA VAL A 61 9.84 26.55 17.83
C VAL A 61 10.63 25.36 17.27
N ASN A 62 9.94 24.29 16.84
CA ASN A 62 10.57 23.10 16.30
C ASN A 62 9.94 22.71 14.96
N PRO A 63 10.58 22.98 13.81
CA PRO A 63 10.02 22.70 12.49
C PRO A 63 9.84 21.19 12.21
N ASN A 64 10.42 20.32 13.03
CA ASN A 64 10.25 18.86 12.93
C ASN A 64 9.07 18.33 13.77
N LEU A 65 8.32 19.21 14.45
CA LEU A 65 7.13 18.84 15.23
C LEU A 65 5.87 19.35 14.51
N LEU A 66 4.95 18.43 14.27
CA LEU A 66 3.62 18.68 13.74
C LEU A 66 2.59 18.41 14.83
N PHE A 67 1.54 19.23 14.85
CA PHE A 67 0.33 18.99 15.62
C PHE A 67 -0.81 18.73 14.65
N VAL A 68 -1.56 17.66 14.89
CA VAL A 68 -2.70 17.27 14.06
C VAL A 68 -3.93 17.13 14.95
N SER A 69 -5.04 17.76 14.56
CA SER A 69 -6.32 17.55 15.24
C SER A 69 -7.48 17.32 14.29
N ALA A 70 -8.45 16.54 14.74
CA ALA A 70 -9.75 16.37 14.08
C ALA A 70 -10.81 15.97 15.11
N ASN A 71 -12.05 16.38 14.88
CA ASN A 71 -13.17 15.97 15.72
C ASN A 71 -13.91 14.80 15.08
N THR A 72 -14.14 13.76 15.87
CA THR A 72 -15.14 12.73 15.58
C THR A 72 -16.50 13.22 16.03
N ILE A 73 -17.47 13.20 15.13
CA ILE A 73 -18.86 13.61 15.36
C ILE A 73 -19.78 12.42 15.08
N ASN A 74 -20.57 12.03 16.08
CA ASN A 74 -21.69 11.13 15.87
C ASN A 74 -23.00 11.92 15.92
N LEU A 75 -23.60 12.13 14.75
CA LEU A 75 -24.84 12.88 14.60
C LEU A 75 -26.06 12.16 15.20
N SER A 76 -26.02 10.84 15.41
CA SER A 76 -27.16 10.11 16.00
C SER A 76 -27.22 10.23 17.53
N THR A 77 -26.07 10.38 18.18
CA THR A 77 -25.96 10.50 19.65
C THR A 77 -25.58 11.90 20.12
N ALA A 78 -25.38 12.85 19.19
CA ALA A 78 -24.80 14.18 19.44
C ALA A 78 -23.44 14.14 20.17
N PHE A 79 -22.71 13.03 20.06
CA PHE A 79 -21.40 12.86 20.68
C PHE A 79 -20.30 13.51 19.84
N VAL A 80 -19.42 14.26 20.48
CA VAL A 80 -18.24 14.89 19.87
C VAL A 80 -17.01 14.51 20.69
N SER A 81 -15.97 14.04 20.00
CA SER A 81 -14.66 13.74 20.60
C SER A 81 -13.56 14.35 19.75
N GLU A 82 -12.59 14.99 20.37
CA GLU A 82 -11.40 15.52 19.71
C GLU A 82 -10.27 14.48 19.77
N GLY A 83 -9.60 14.24 18.65
CA GLY A 83 -8.33 13.51 18.60
C GLY A 83 -7.20 14.48 18.32
N VAL A 84 -6.22 14.55 19.22
CA VAL A 84 -4.99 15.35 19.09
C VAL A 84 -3.80 14.40 18.97
N TYR A 85 -3.00 14.58 17.93
CA TYR A 85 -1.82 13.76 17.61
C TYR A 85 -0.58 14.64 17.42
#